data_AF-A0A5A4PWA0-F1
#
_entry.id   AF-A0A5A4PWA0-F1
#
_cell.length_a   1.000
_cell.length_b   1.000
_cell.length_c   1.000
_cell.angle_alpha   90.00
_cell.angle_beta   90.00
_cell.angle_gamma   90.00
#
_symmetry.space_group_name_H-M   'P 1'
#
loop_
_entity.id
_entity.type
_entity.pdbx_description
1 polymer ?
#
loop_
_entity_poly.entity_id
_entity_poly.type
_entity_poly.pdbx_seq_one_letter_code
_entity_poly.pdbx_strand_id
1 'polypeptide(L)'
;MMKLLLFASILSCAISLGFGIRATSLVCLKLVPSWSEIDCAPYQARVFADLDEVWAGNYLEAITEWLDNPIPPEWTQEEVMDYCLYRECRVNQAMVDYMNIHGYPPYCMTKSPEEWFNDRYYVRCKVRVNRTIELTAEDFAVYFCFKAFHQQEPAIACPTFDEIIDPNHGRVEEKQKAKEEIKDADPESEQWWVALMREIKDNSRDENEVPTFHYGWIINKDENDYKNMVPLWSPYQGPTVPVRRDFPRIVNAVKNKGGNITLGDIRHFNCFIGTYGALRCEEFGALTFDPKETIVLKPTLKYVVMAMTQHQDKVEKLEYAIWKEAKILKFYQF
;
A
#
# COMPACT_ATOMS: atom_id res chain seq x y z
N MET A 1 -25.68 40.61 -24.72
CA MET A 1 -24.59 41.20 -23.90
C MET A 1 -24.57 40.69 -22.45
N MET A 2 -25.71 40.62 -21.74
CA MET A 2 -25.76 40.17 -20.34
C MET A 2 -25.32 38.72 -20.08
N LYS A 3 -25.55 37.79 -21.03
CA LYS A 3 -25.10 36.38 -20.91
C LYS A 3 -23.58 36.20 -20.99
N LEU A 4 -22.89 37.04 -21.75
CA LEU A 4 -21.42 36.97 -21.95
C LEU A 4 -20.64 37.45 -20.72
N LEU A 5 -21.19 38.43 -19.98
CA LEU A 5 -20.62 38.91 -18.72
C LEU A 5 -20.79 37.90 -17.58
N LEU A 6 -21.88 37.14 -17.57
CA LEU A 6 -22.12 36.05 -16.61
C LEU A 6 -21.16 34.87 -16.82
N PHE A 7 -20.88 34.51 -18.06
CA PHE A 7 -19.84 33.50 -18.36
C PHE A 7 -18.44 34.00 -18.02
N ALA A 8 -18.13 35.28 -18.24
CA ALA A 8 -16.84 35.85 -17.87
C ALA A 8 -16.64 35.95 -16.35
N SER A 9 -17.68 36.25 -15.57
CA SER A 9 -17.60 36.28 -14.11
C SER A 9 -17.48 34.89 -13.49
N ILE A 10 -18.17 33.90 -14.06
CA ILE A 10 -18.03 32.48 -13.65
C ILE A 10 -16.61 31.98 -13.98
N LEU A 11 -16.07 32.33 -15.16
CA LEU A 11 -14.69 32.00 -15.52
C LEU A 11 -13.67 32.68 -14.59
N SER A 12 -13.87 33.97 -14.25
CA SER A 12 -12.94 34.67 -13.35
C SER A 12 -12.99 34.13 -11.92
N CYS A 13 -14.19 33.77 -11.41
CA CYS A 13 -14.33 33.15 -10.09
C CYS A 13 -13.70 31.75 -10.03
N ALA A 14 -13.91 30.92 -11.06
CA ALA A 14 -13.29 29.59 -11.16
C ALA A 14 -11.76 29.67 -11.27
N ILE A 15 -11.23 30.67 -12.00
CA ILE A 15 -9.79 30.90 -12.12
C ILE A 15 -9.20 31.40 -10.78
N SER A 16 -9.88 32.32 -10.06
CA SER A 16 -9.39 32.80 -8.77
C SER A 16 -9.43 31.75 -7.66
N LEU A 17 -10.43 30.86 -7.66
CA LEU A 17 -10.52 29.73 -6.73
C LEU A 17 -9.37 28.73 -6.97
N GLY A 18 -9.10 28.39 -8.23
CA GLY A 18 -7.96 27.53 -8.61
C GLY A 18 -6.56 28.15 -8.43
N PHE A 19 -6.45 29.45 -8.15
CA PHE A 19 -5.18 30.08 -7.75
C PHE A 19 -4.99 30.14 -6.23
N GLY A 20 -6.08 30.24 -5.45
CA GLY A 20 -6.05 30.31 -3.98
C GLY A 20 -5.66 28.98 -3.31
N ILE A 21 -6.11 27.86 -3.89
CA ILE A 21 -5.77 26.50 -3.42
C ILE A 21 -4.27 26.22 -3.61
N ARG A 22 -3.72 26.60 -4.77
CA ARG A 22 -2.29 26.48 -5.13
C ARG A 22 -1.36 27.23 -4.18
N ALA A 23 -1.78 28.41 -3.72
CA ALA A 23 -1.00 29.21 -2.79
C ALA A 23 -0.93 28.55 -1.40
N THR A 24 -2.05 28.02 -0.93
CA THR A 24 -2.18 27.50 0.45
C THR A 24 -1.30 26.28 0.71
N SER A 25 -1.35 25.27 -0.17
CA SER A 25 -0.52 24.07 -0.01
C SER A 25 0.98 24.38 -0.08
N LEU A 26 1.39 25.26 -1.01
CA LEU A 26 2.79 25.66 -1.15
C LEU A 26 3.29 26.54 0.00
N VAL A 27 2.42 27.34 0.61
CA VAL A 27 2.74 28.15 1.79
C VAL A 27 2.96 27.24 2.99
N CYS A 28 2.03 26.31 3.27
CA CYS A 28 2.17 25.40 4.39
C CYS A 28 3.39 24.47 4.28
N LEU A 29 3.69 23.95 3.09
CA LEU A 29 4.88 23.11 2.86
C LEU A 29 6.22 23.82 3.18
N LYS A 30 6.25 25.16 3.17
CA LYS A 30 7.46 25.93 3.49
C LYS A 30 7.57 26.30 4.98
N LEU A 31 6.46 26.24 5.70
CA LEU A 31 6.35 26.72 7.08
C LEU A 31 6.42 25.60 8.10
N VAL A 32 5.78 24.46 7.79
CA VAL A 32 5.65 23.38 8.75
C VAL A 32 6.98 22.63 8.89
N PRO A 33 7.47 22.37 10.14
CA PRO A 33 8.66 21.58 10.37
C PRO A 33 8.51 20.13 9.87
N SER A 34 9.60 19.36 9.96
CA SER A 34 9.53 17.93 9.65
C SER A 34 8.42 17.28 10.48
N TRP A 35 7.64 16.39 9.87
CA TRP A 35 6.52 15.73 10.56
C TRP A 35 6.92 15.09 11.90
N SER A 36 8.14 14.55 11.99
CA SER A 36 8.69 13.96 13.22
C SER A 36 8.81 14.94 14.40
N GLU A 37 8.59 16.23 14.16
CA GLU A 37 8.75 17.34 15.10
C GLU A 37 7.41 18.05 15.39
N ILE A 38 6.30 17.62 14.76
CA ILE A 38 4.97 18.22 14.95
C ILE A 38 4.26 17.56 16.13
N ASP A 39 3.82 18.35 17.10
CA ASP A 39 2.86 17.92 18.12
C ASP A 39 1.42 18.14 17.64
N CYS A 40 0.70 17.04 17.37
CA CYS A 40 -0.68 17.07 16.92
C CYS A 40 -1.72 16.99 18.05
N ALA A 41 -1.30 16.83 19.31
CA ALA A 41 -2.21 16.73 20.44
C ALA A 41 -3.21 17.92 20.54
N PRO A 42 -2.81 19.18 20.28
CA PRO A 42 -3.74 20.32 20.34
C PRO A 42 -4.88 20.27 19.31
N TYR A 43 -4.66 19.61 18.17
CA TYR A 43 -5.60 19.59 17.06
C TYR A 43 -6.46 18.33 17.01
N GLN A 44 -6.14 17.31 17.82
CA GLN A 44 -6.71 15.97 17.70
C GLN A 44 -8.25 15.95 17.68
N ALA A 45 -8.90 16.66 18.59
CA ALA A 45 -10.37 16.68 18.66
C ALA A 45 -11.02 17.26 17.39
N ARG A 46 -10.42 18.33 16.83
CA ARG A 46 -10.88 18.94 15.58
C ARG A 46 -10.64 18.01 14.39
N VAL A 47 -9.46 17.42 14.32
CA VAL A 47 -9.12 16.44 13.28
C VAL A 47 -10.05 15.24 13.30
N PHE A 48 -10.39 14.72 14.49
CA PHE A 48 -11.28 13.56 14.62
C PHE A 48 -12.70 13.90 14.16
N ALA A 49 -13.20 15.10 14.48
CA ALA A 49 -14.49 15.55 13.97
C ALA A 49 -14.52 15.66 12.44
N ASP A 50 -13.43 16.12 11.82
CA ASP A 50 -13.34 16.14 10.36
C ASP A 50 -13.33 14.71 9.78
N LEU A 51 -12.65 13.77 10.44
CA LEU A 51 -12.57 12.37 10.03
C LEU A 51 -13.90 11.61 10.21
N ASP A 52 -14.75 12.01 11.16
CA ASP A 52 -16.09 11.43 11.34
C ASP A 52 -16.92 11.53 10.04
N GLU A 53 -16.87 12.67 9.33
CA GLU A 53 -17.58 12.86 8.06
C GLU A 53 -17.06 11.93 6.94
N VAL A 54 -15.75 11.71 6.91
CA VAL A 54 -15.12 10.78 5.97
C VAL A 54 -15.59 9.35 6.22
N TRP A 55 -15.71 8.94 7.49
CA TRP A 55 -16.18 7.61 7.88
C TRP A 55 -17.71 7.47 7.80
N ALA A 56 -18.46 8.57 7.82
CA ALA A 56 -19.90 8.59 7.55
C ALA A 56 -20.25 8.39 6.06
N GLY A 57 -19.25 8.44 5.17
CA GLY A 57 -19.42 8.24 3.73
C GLY A 57 -19.42 9.52 2.90
N ASN A 58 -19.28 10.70 3.52
CA ASN A 58 -19.25 12.01 2.85
C ASN A 58 -17.84 12.41 2.39
N TYR A 59 -16.98 11.43 2.10
CA TYR A 59 -15.54 11.66 1.96
C TYR A 59 -15.14 12.65 0.86
N LEU A 60 -15.82 12.66 -0.29
CA LEU A 60 -15.49 13.58 -1.38
C LEU A 60 -15.83 15.03 -1.03
N GLU A 61 -16.94 15.26 -0.34
CA GLU A 61 -17.35 16.61 0.09
C GLU A 61 -16.40 17.11 1.17
N ALA A 62 -16.16 16.31 2.21
CA ALA A 62 -15.24 16.65 3.29
C ALA A 62 -13.81 16.92 2.77
N ILE A 63 -13.27 16.06 1.89
CA ILE A 63 -11.95 16.27 1.30
C ILE A 63 -11.94 17.50 0.40
N THR A 64 -12.98 17.72 -0.41
CA THR A 64 -13.11 18.93 -1.23
C THR A 64 -13.02 20.18 -0.36
N GLU A 65 -13.78 20.24 0.74
CA GLU A 65 -13.71 21.35 1.68
C GLU A 65 -12.30 21.51 2.25
N TRP A 66 -11.62 20.43 2.62
CA TRP A 66 -10.24 20.52 3.13
C TRP A 66 -9.25 21.08 2.11
N LEU A 67 -9.45 20.76 0.82
CA LEU A 67 -8.63 21.24 -0.28
C LEU A 67 -8.99 22.69 -0.65
N ASP A 68 -10.27 23.05 -0.61
CA ASP A 68 -10.82 24.37 -0.94
C ASP A 68 -10.87 25.31 0.28
N ASN A 69 -9.73 25.48 0.95
CA ASN A 69 -9.59 26.38 2.09
C ASN A 69 -8.38 27.32 1.92
N PRO A 70 -8.55 28.45 1.19
CA PRO A 70 -7.47 29.40 0.96
C PRO A 70 -7.07 30.10 2.26
N ILE A 71 -5.77 30.33 2.48
CA ILE A 71 -5.27 31.16 3.59
C ILE A 71 -5.73 32.62 3.36
N PRO A 72 -6.54 33.20 4.28
CA PRO A 72 -6.93 34.60 4.21
C PRO A 72 -5.72 35.54 4.27
N PRO A 73 -5.66 36.59 3.42
CA PRO A 73 -4.54 37.52 3.39
C PRO A 73 -4.36 38.34 4.66
N GLU A 74 -5.42 38.46 5.48
CA GLU A 74 -5.42 39.16 6.76
C GLU A 74 -4.83 38.35 7.92
N TRP A 75 -4.57 37.06 7.75
CA TRP A 75 -4.01 36.22 8.81
C TRP A 75 -2.58 36.62 9.15
N THR A 76 -2.31 36.68 10.45
CA THR A 76 -0.97 36.83 11.00
C THR A 76 -0.12 35.59 10.71
N GLN A 77 1.20 35.72 10.80
CA GLN A 77 2.10 34.57 10.61
C GLN A 77 1.83 33.44 11.61
N GLU A 78 1.37 33.75 12.82
CA GLU A 78 1.02 32.77 13.84
C GLU A 78 -0.24 31.99 13.44
N GLU A 79 -1.29 32.67 12.98
CA GLU A 79 -2.52 32.03 12.48
C GLU A 79 -2.26 31.17 11.25
N VAL A 80 -1.40 31.64 10.33
CA VAL A 80 -0.98 30.85 9.17
C VAL A 80 -0.23 29.59 9.61
N MET A 81 0.69 29.71 10.57
CA MET A 81 1.45 28.57 11.08
C MET A 81 0.53 27.54 11.76
N ASP A 82 -0.37 27.99 12.64
CA ASP A 82 -1.34 27.15 13.33
C ASP A 82 -2.24 26.38 12.34
N TYR A 83 -2.76 27.09 11.33
CA TYR A 83 -3.55 26.46 10.27
C TYR A 83 -2.75 25.41 9.49
N CYS A 84 -1.50 25.72 9.15
CA CYS A 84 -0.64 24.79 8.44
C CYS A 84 -0.28 23.56 9.29
N LEU A 85 -0.06 23.71 10.59
CA LEU A 85 0.12 22.58 11.52
C LEU A 85 -1.12 21.71 11.61
N TYR A 86 -2.31 22.31 11.79
CA TYR A 86 -3.59 21.60 11.78
C TYR A 86 -3.79 20.81 10.47
N ARG A 87 -3.49 21.41 9.32
CA ARG A 87 -3.57 20.75 8.01
C ARG A 87 -2.64 19.54 7.92
N GLU A 88 -1.39 19.66 8.37
CA GLU A 88 -0.44 18.55 8.37
C GLU A 88 -0.82 17.45 9.38
N CYS A 89 -1.42 17.81 10.51
CA CYS A 89 -1.91 16.83 11.49
C CYS A 89 -3.03 15.95 10.96
N ARG A 90 -3.89 16.45 10.06
CA ARG A 90 -4.98 15.69 9.42
C ARG A 90 -4.51 14.54 8.53
N VAL A 91 -3.34 14.64 7.92
CA VAL A 91 -2.88 13.70 6.87
C VAL A 91 -1.83 12.69 7.34
N ASN A 92 -1.58 12.63 8.67
CA ASN A 92 -0.48 11.88 9.26
C ASN A 92 -0.91 11.06 10.50
N GLN A 93 -0.25 11.26 11.66
CA GLN A 93 -0.41 10.39 12.83
C GLN A 93 -1.85 10.37 13.38
N ALA A 94 -2.55 11.51 13.38
CA ALA A 94 -3.93 11.55 13.86
C ALA A 94 -4.88 10.73 12.97
N MET A 95 -4.66 10.68 11.65
CA MET A 95 -5.38 9.77 10.77
C MET A 95 -5.06 8.31 11.14
N VAL A 96 -3.79 7.95 11.33
CA VAL A 96 -3.39 6.60 11.74
C VAL A 96 -4.02 6.22 13.10
N ASP A 97 -4.03 7.14 14.06
CA ASP A 97 -4.63 6.92 15.38
C ASP A 97 -6.14 6.76 15.29
N TYR A 98 -6.81 7.60 14.50
CA TYR A 98 -8.23 7.51 14.25
C TYR A 98 -8.59 6.18 13.58
N MET A 99 -7.81 5.76 12.58
CA MET A 99 -7.94 4.46 11.93
C MET A 99 -7.75 3.29 12.88
N ASN A 100 -6.80 3.38 13.81
CA ASN A 100 -6.59 2.35 14.83
C ASN A 100 -7.80 2.21 15.77
N ILE A 101 -8.58 3.28 15.96
CA ILE A 101 -9.78 3.29 16.82
C ILE A 101 -11.03 2.86 16.05
N HIS A 102 -11.25 3.44 14.85
CA HIS A 102 -12.51 3.36 14.11
C HIS A 102 -12.45 2.41 12.90
N GLY A 103 -11.30 1.81 12.62
CA GLY A 103 -11.08 0.99 11.42
C GLY A 103 -10.90 1.83 10.16
N TYR A 104 -11.07 1.22 9.00
CA TYR A 104 -10.85 1.86 7.69
C TYR A 104 -12.03 2.74 7.26
N PRO A 105 -11.78 3.83 6.50
CA PRO A 105 -12.86 4.53 5.84
C PRO A 105 -13.61 3.55 4.92
N PRO A 106 -14.96 3.55 4.91
CA PRO A 106 -15.73 2.60 4.11
C PRO A 106 -15.38 2.62 2.62
N TYR A 107 -15.07 3.81 2.07
CA TYR A 107 -14.73 3.94 0.65
C TYR A 107 -13.43 3.22 0.27
N CYS A 108 -12.51 2.97 1.21
CA CYS A 108 -11.28 2.21 0.91
C CYS A 108 -11.56 0.73 0.60
N MET A 109 -12.72 0.21 1.00
CA MET A 109 -13.14 -1.16 0.69
C MET A 109 -13.83 -1.28 -0.67
N THR A 110 -14.03 -0.17 -1.40
CA THR A 110 -14.69 -0.18 -2.73
C THR A 110 -13.78 -0.62 -3.87
N LYS A 111 -12.46 -0.65 -3.61
CA LYS A 111 -11.42 -1.04 -4.56
C LYS A 111 -10.45 -2.00 -3.90
N SER A 112 -9.74 -2.78 -4.71
CA SER A 112 -8.72 -3.69 -4.21
C SER A 112 -7.45 -2.93 -3.77
N PRO A 113 -6.63 -3.50 -2.87
CA PRO A 113 -5.33 -2.94 -2.52
C PRO A 113 -4.43 -2.62 -3.73
N GLU A 114 -4.48 -3.44 -4.77
CA GLU A 114 -3.76 -3.27 -6.03
C GLU A 114 -4.22 -2.04 -6.81
N GLU A 115 -5.53 -1.79 -6.83
CA GLU A 115 -6.08 -0.59 -7.48
C GLU A 115 -5.63 0.66 -6.75
N TRP A 116 -5.68 0.68 -5.41
CA TRP A 116 -5.16 1.80 -4.62
C TRP A 116 -3.65 2.00 -4.79
N PHE A 117 -2.90 0.90 -4.90
CA PHE A 117 -1.46 0.92 -5.17
C PHE A 117 -1.15 1.56 -6.53
N ASN A 118 -1.91 1.17 -7.57
CA ASN A 118 -1.81 1.71 -8.91
C ASN A 118 -2.17 3.20 -8.95
N ASP A 119 -3.34 3.56 -8.43
CA ASP A 119 -3.82 4.94 -8.38
C ASP A 119 -2.79 5.83 -7.66
N ARG A 120 -2.28 5.38 -6.51
CA ARG A 120 -1.28 6.14 -5.74
C ARG A 120 -0.03 6.39 -6.56
N TYR A 121 0.49 5.37 -7.26
CA TYR A 121 1.69 5.51 -8.07
C TYR A 121 1.53 6.60 -9.13
N TYR A 122 0.41 6.58 -9.86
CA TYR A 122 0.14 7.56 -10.92
C TYR A 122 -0.13 8.95 -10.36
N VAL A 123 -0.89 9.09 -9.28
CA VAL A 123 -1.08 10.37 -8.57
C VAL A 123 0.26 10.95 -8.11
N ARG A 124 1.14 10.13 -7.52
CA ARG A 124 2.49 10.57 -7.14
C ARG A 124 3.29 11.04 -8.34
N CYS A 125 3.24 10.31 -9.45
CA CYS A 125 3.98 10.66 -10.66
C CYS A 125 3.44 11.92 -11.33
N LYS A 126 2.12 12.11 -11.34
CA LYS A 126 1.44 13.35 -11.77
C LYS A 126 1.98 14.57 -11.01
N VAL A 127 2.04 14.50 -9.68
CA VAL A 127 2.61 15.58 -8.84
C VAL A 127 4.11 15.79 -9.07
N ARG A 128 4.89 14.70 -9.21
CA ARG A 128 6.35 14.79 -9.40
C ARG A 128 6.73 15.44 -10.72
N VAL A 129 6.03 15.07 -11.80
CA VAL A 129 6.27 15.58 -13.15
C VAL A 129 5.67 16.97 -13.32
N ASN A 130 4.51 17.23 -12.70
CA ASN A 130 3.88 18.54 -12.69
C ASN A 130 3.72 19.04 -11.25
N ARG A 131 4.76 19.71 -10.73
CA ARG A 131 4.77 20.30 -9.38
C ARG A 131 3.75 21.43 -9.17
N THR A 132 3.00 21.76 -10.21
CA THR A 132 2.01 22.83 -10.20
C THR A 132 0.57 22.32 -10.28
N ILE A 133 0.38 21.01 -10.43
CA ILE A 133 -0.93 20.38 -10.49
C ILE A 133 -1.51 20.25 -9.09
N GLU A 134 -2.79 20.59 -8.97
CA GLU A 134 -3.55 20.37 -7.74
C GLU A 134 -4.10 18.94 -7.76
N LEU A 135 -4.10 18.31 -6.59
CA LEU A 135 -4.74 17.02 -6.39
C LEU A 135 -6.25 17.24 -6.32
N THR A 136 -7.03 16.41 -7.02
CA THR A 136 -8.48 16.39 -6.82
C THR A 136 -8.82 15.74 -5.47
N ALA A 137 -10.08 15.85 -5.04
CA ALA A 137 -10.54 15.12 -3.87
C ALA A 137 -10.37 13.59 -4.05
N GLU A 138 -10.54 13.06 -5.27
CA GLU A 138 -10.23 11.65 -5.53
C GLU A 138 -8.73 11.34 -5.40
N ASP A 139 -7.86 12.17 -5.98
CA ASP A 139 -6.41 11.99 -5.87
C ASP A 139 -5.95 11.99 -4.40
N PHE A 140 -6.60 12.81 -3.56
CA PHE A 140 -6.32 12.88 -2.13
C PHE A 140 -6.93 11.69 -1.37
N ALA A 141 -8.13 11.24 -1.70
CA ALA A 141 -8.74 10.03 -1.14
C ALA A 141 -7.86 8.77 -1.40
N VAL A 142 -7.23 8.69 -2.58
CA VAL A 142 -6.23 7.64 -2.90
C VAL A 142 -5.07 7.65 -1.91
N TYR A 143 -4.58 8.82 -1.49
CA TYR A 143 -3.51 8.92 -0.49
C TYR A 143 -3.95 8.34 0.85
N PHE A 144 -5.19 8.61 1.28
CA PHE A 144 -5.75 8.08 2.52
C PHE A 144 -5.83 6.56 2.48
N CYS A 145 -6.41 5.97 1.43
CA CYS A 145 -6.49 4.51 1.32
C CYS A 145 -5.11 3.85 1.17
N PHE A 146 -4.20 4.44 0.41
CA PHE A 146 -2.84 3.90 0.29
C PHE A 146 -2.11 3.87 1.64
N LYS A 147 -2.21 4.97 2.42
CA LYS A 147 -1.62 5.05 3.76
C LYS A 147 -2.29 4.11 4.75
N ALA A 148 -3.61 4.04 4.68
CA ALA A 148 -4.42 3.11 5.44
C ALA A 148 -3.95 1.66 5.26
N PHE A 149 -3.64 1.27 4.04
CA PHE A 149 -3.16 -0.08 3.75
C PHE A 149 -1.67 -0.31 4.04
N HIS A 150 -0.99 0.66 4.65
CA HIS A 150 0.44 0.59 4.99
C HIS A 150 1.32 0.13 3.80
N GLN A 151 0.89 0.46 2.58
CA GLN A 151 1.58 0.02 1.37
C GLN A 151 2.90 0.76 1.21
N GLN A 152 3.91 0.05 0.71
CA GLN A 152 5.19 0.66 0.38
C GLN A 152 5.14 1.21 -1.04
N GLU A 153 5.69 2.40 -1.27
CA GLU A 153 5.71 2.92 -2.63
C GLU A 153 6.62 2.06 -3.53
N PRO A 154 6.19 1.73 -4.76
CA PRO A 154 7.00 0.95 -5.67
C PRO A 154 8.26 1.73 -6.06
N ALA A 155 9.41 1.04 -6.04
CA ALA A 155 10.70 1.54 -6.53
C ALA A 155 10.76 1.55 -8.07
N ILE A 156 9.74 2.11 -8.71
CA ILE A 156 9.64 2.30 -10.16
C ILE A 156 9.72 3.80 -10.44
N ALA A 157 10.58 4.18 -11.39
CA ALA A 157 10.70 5.56 -11.84
C ALA A 157 9.38 6.04 -12.45
N CYS A 158 9.08 7.34 -12.34
CA CYS A 158 7.88 7.89 -12.95
C CYS A 158 8.01 7.91 -14.49
N PRO A 159 6.96 7.54 -15.23
CA PRO A 159 6.96 7.60 -16.68
C PRO A 159 6.82 9.05 -17.18
N THR A 160 6.73 9.23 -18.49
CA THR A 160 6.52 10.55 -19.12
C THR A 160 5.13 11.11 -18.77
N PHE A 161 4.95 12.42 -18.90
CA PHE A 161 3.64 13.04 -18.62
C PHE A 161 2.52 12.48 -19.50
N ASP A 162 2.79 12.25 -20.79
CA ASP A 162 1.82 11.70 -21.73
C ASP A 162 1.33 10.32 -21.32
N GLU A 163 2.23 9.48 -20.80
CA GLU A 163 1.87 8.16 -20.26
C GLU A 163 1.12 8.27 -18.93
N ILE A 164 1.44 9.27 -18.09
CA ILE A 164 0.73 9.47 -16.80
C ILE A 164 -0.73 9.88 -17.03
N ILE A 165 -1.03 10.67 -18.06
CA ILE A 165 -2.38 11.17 -18.33
C ILE A 165 -3.19 10.25 -19.26
N ASP A 166 -2.58 9.21 -19.83
CA ASP A 166 -3.27 8.25 -20.67
C ASP A 166 -4.25 7.42 -19.82
N PRO A 167 -5.56 7.42 -20.10
CA PRO A 167 -6.52 6.59 -19.36
C PRO A 167 -6.25 5.09 -19.48
N ASN A 168 -5.41 4.65 -20.43
CA ASN A 168 -5.02 3.26 -20.63
C ASN A 168 -3.58 2.97 -20.19
N HIS A 169 -3.00 3.80 -19.33
CA HIS A 169 -1.66 3.56 -18.79
C HIS A 169 -1.55 2.16 -18.15
N GLY A 170 -0.43 1.47 -18.40
CA GLY A 170 -0.23 0.11 -17.90
C GLY A 170 -0.18 0.04 -16.37
N ARG A 171 -0.51 -1.10 -15.77
CA ARG A 171 -0.48 -1.24 -14.31
C ARG A 171 0.96 -1.31 -13.77
N VAL A 172 1.15 -0.95 -12.52
CA VAL A 172 2.44 -1.06 -11.81
C VAL A 172 2.92 -2.49 -11.80
N GLU A 173 2.03 -3.45 -11.58
CA GLU A 173 2.35 -4.88 -11.60
C GLU A 173 2.87 -5.30 -12.98
N GLU A 174 2.30 -4.79 -14.07
CA GLU A 174 2.77 -5.04 -15.45
C GLU A 174 4.17 -4.47 -15.67
N LYS A 175 4.43 -3.25 -15.16
CA LYS A 175 5.76 -2.62 -15.21
C LYS A 175 6.80 -3.40 -14.41
N GLN A 176 6.44 -3.97 -13.26
CA GLN A 176 7.32 -4.83 -12.49
C GLN A 176 7.58 -6.14 -13.23
N LYS A 177 6.51 -6.73 -13.81
CA LYS A 177 6.57 -7.97 -14.58
C LYS A 177 7.46 -7.84 -15.81
N ALA A 178 7.48 -6.69 -16.47
CA ALA A 178 8.33 -6.44 -17.63
C ALA A 178 9.85 -6.51 -17.33
N LYS A 179 10.27 -6.52 -16.05
CA LYS A 179 11.66 -6.69 -15.63
C LYS A 179 12.07 -8.17 -15.46
N GLU A 180 11.14 -9.10 -15.60
CA GLU A 180 11.43 -10.54 -15.52
C GLU A 180 12.11 -11.02 -16.80
N GLU A 181 13.20 -11.76 -16.63
CA GLU A 181 13.92 -12.41 -17.73
C GLU A 181 13.66 -13.93 -17.68
N ILE A 182 13.11 -14.48 -18.76
CA ILE A 182 12.86 -15.93 -18.87
C ILE A 182 14.12 -16.60 -19.44
N LYS A 183 15.11 -16.81 -18.58
CA LYS A 183 16.37 -17.51 -18.90
C LYS A 183 16.92 -18.20 -17.66
N ASP A 184 17.90 -19.08 -17.84
CA ASP A 184 18.66 -19.64 -16.72
C ASP A 184 19.34 -18.52 -15.95
N ALA A 185 19.14 -18.52 -14.63
CA ALA A 185 19.67 -17.51 -13.73
C ALA A 185 20.58 -18.17 -12.70
N ASP A 186 21.68 -17.51 -12.35
CA ASP A 186 22.60 -17.99 -11.34
C ASP A 186 21.89 -18.11 -9.98
N PRO A 187 22.14 -19.17 -9.20
CA PRO A 187 21.57 -19.31 -7.87
C PRO A 187 21.81 -18.07 -7.01
N GLU A 188 20.80 -17.73 -6.23
CA GLU A 188 20.73 -16.55 -5.36
C GLU A 188 20.72 -15.17 -6.04
N SER A 189 20.71 -15.10 -7.37
CA SER A 189 20.47 -13.85 -8.11
C SER A 189 19.02 -13.39 -8.06
N GLU A 190 18.75 -12.10 -8.36
CA GLU A 190 17.39 -11.57 -8.44
C GLU A 190 16.49 -12.37 -9.38
N GLN A 191 16.98 -12.68 -10.59
CA GLN A 191 16.21 -13.45 -11.58
C GLN A 191 15.98 -14.91 -11.15
N TRP A 192 16.83 -15.46 -10.29
CA TRP A 192 16.61 -16.79 -9.71
C TRP A 192 15.43 -16.79 -8.72
N TRP A 193 15.32 -15.76 -7.87
CA TRP A 193 14.16 -15.59 -7.00
C TRP A 193 12.87 -15.41 -7.80
N VAL A 194 12.93 -14.63 -8.88
CA VAL A 194 11.81 -14.45 -9.81
C VAL A 194 11.41 -15.78 -10.44
N ALA A 195 12.37 -16.59 -10.90
CA ALA A 195 12.11 -17.90 -11.48
C ALA A 195 11.46 -18.87 -10.48
N LEU A 196 11.94 -18.93 -9.23
CA LEU A 196 11.33 -19.75 -8.20
C LEU A 196 9.88 -19.34 -7.91
N MET A 197 9.60 -18.04 -7.82
CA MET A 197 8.24 -17.54 -7.61
C MET A 197 7.32 -17.82 -8.80
N ARG A 198 7.85 -17.71 -10.04
CA ARG A 198 7.15 -18.13 -11.27
C ARG A 198 6.75 -19.60 -11.19
N GLU A 199 7.69 -20.46 -10.84
CA GLU A 199 7.45 -21.90 -10.70
C GLU A 199 6.43 -22.22 -9.62
N ILE A 200 6.42 -21.50 -8.49
CA ILE A 200 5.35 -21.66 -7.48
C ILE A 200 4.00 -21.32 -8.12
N LYS A 201 3.89 -20.19 -8.83
CA LYS A 201 2.64 -19.79 -9.50
C LYS A 201 2.21 -20.83 -10.54
N ASP A 202 3.12 -21.29 -11.38
CA ASP A 202 2.80 -22.22 -12.48
C ASP A 202 2.47 -23.63 -11.98
N ASN A 203 3.13 -24.08 -10.91
CA ASN A 203 2.85 -25.37 -10.28
C ASN A 203 1.65 -25.35 -9.32
N SER A 204 1.04 -24.18 -9.07
CA SER A 204 -0.11 -24.01 -8.16
C SER A 204 -1.40 -23.72 -8.93
N ARG A 205 -1.74 -24.58 -9.88
CA ARG A 205 -2.97 -24.50 -10.68
C ARG A 205 -3.98 -25.56 -10.26
N ASP A 206 -5.26 -25.26 -10.45
CA ASP A 206 -6.34 -26.23 -10.27
C ASP A 206 -6.55 -27.11 -11.52
N GLU A 207 -7.53 -28.00 -11.46
CA GLU A 207 -7.87 -28.94 -12.54
C GLU A 207 -8.34 -28.23 -13.83
N ASN A 208 -8.74 -26.96 -13.74
CA ASN A 208 -9.16 -26.12 -14.85
C ASN A 208 -8.09 -25.09 -15.24
N GLU A 209 -6.83 -25.30 -14.84
CA GLU A 209 -5.69 -24.39 -15.11
C GLU A 209 -5.80 -23.00 -14.44
N VAL A 210 -6.72 -22.82 -13.49
CA VAL A 210 -6.88 -21.57 -12.74
C VAL A 210 -5.77 -21.47 -11.70
N PRO A 211 -4.92 -20.41 -11.73
CA PRO A 211 -3.88 -20.22 -10.73
C PRO A 211 -4.50 -20.01 -9.34
N THR A 212 -3.96 -20.72 -8.35
CA THR A 212 -4.33 -20.58 -6.94
C THR A 212 -3.42 -19.57 -6.23
N PHE A 213 -2.19 -19.38 -6.71
CA PHE A 213 -1.27 -18.36 -6.23
C PHE A 213 -1.81 -16.95 -6.53
N HIS A 214 -1.92 -16.15 -5.48
CA HIS A 214 -2.20 -14.72 -5.55
C HIS A 214 -0.88 -13.94 -5.50
N TYR A 215 -0.15 -14.04 -4.39
CA TYR A 215 1.13 -13.37 -4.15
C TYR A 215 2.13 -14.25 -3.41
N GLY A 216 3.39 -13.83 -3.38
CA GLY A 216 4.33 -14.45 -2.46
C GLY A 216 5.68 -13.75 -2.36
N TRP A 217 6.49 -14.26 -1.44
CA TRP A 217 7.75 -13.69 -1.00
C TRP A 217 8.73 -14.81 -0.65
N ILE A 218 9.99 -14.63 -1.04
CA ILE A 218 11.11 -15.39 -0.48
C ILE A 218 11.79 -14.43 0.49
N ILE A 219 11.88 -14.81 1.77
CA ILE A 219 12.42 -13.94 2.82
C ILE A 219 13.74 -14.56 3.31
N ASN A 220 14.84 -13.81 3.32
CA ASN A 220 16.07 -14.29 3.96
C ASN A 220 15.87 -14.42 5.46
N LYS A 221 16.41 -15.50 6.03
CA LYS A 221 16.21 -15.89 7.42
C LYS A 221 17.49 -15.64 8.20
N ASP A 222 17.43 -14.67 9.11
CA ASP A 222 18.47 -14.42 10.09
C ASP A 222 17.82 -14.30 11.48
N GLU A 223 17.93 -15.37 12.27
CA GLU A 223 17.32 -15.42 13.61
C GLU A 223 18.08 -14.59 14.65
N ASN A 224 19.32 -14.17 14.34
CA ASN A 224 20.15 -13.37 15.23
C ASN A 224 20.01 -11.88 14.93
N ASP A 225 19.67 -11.52 13.69
CA ASP A 225 19.45 -10.13 13.27
C ASP A 225 18.23 -9.95 12.36
N TYR A 226 17.05 -9.85 12.97
CA TYR A 226 15.81 -9.52 12.26
C TYR A 226 15.85 -8.18 11.51
N LYS A 227 16.85 -7.30 11.75
CA LYS A 227 16.95 -6.02 11.04
C LYS A 227 17.37 -6.19 9.58
N ASN A 228 18.11 -7.25 9.27
CA ASN A 228 18.63 -7.53 7.92
C ASN A 228 17.77 -8.58 7.19
N MET A 229 16.71 -9.08 7.82
CA MET A 229 15.69 -9.85 7.12
C MET A 229 14.88 -8.91 6.22
N VAL A 230 14.73 -9.31 4.96
CA VAL A 230 14.00 -8.60 3.90
C VAL A 230 13.36 -9.60 2.94
N PRO A 231 12.20 -9.28 2.35
CA PRO A 231 11.67 -10.01 1.22
C PRO A 231 12.56 -9.76 -0.01
N LEU A 232 13.06 -10.82 -0.62
CA LEU A 232 13.85 -10.77 -1.85
C LEU A 232 12.93 -10.37 -3.00
N TRP A 233 13.39 -9.41 -3.81
CA TRP A 233 12.57 -8.79 -4.84
C TRP A 233 12.05 -9.81 -5.87
N SER A 234 10.77 -9.70 -6.21
CA SER A 234 10.17 -10.38 -7.37
C SER A 234 8.90 -9.63 -7.82
N PRO A 235 8.46 -9.77 -9.09
CA PRO A 235 7.21 -9.17 -9.57
C PRO A 235 5.95 -9.94 -9.11
N TYR A 236 6.11 -10.98 -8.30
CA TYR A 236 5.02 -11.80 -7.75
C TYR A 236 4.64 -11.38 -6.33
N GLN A 237 5.26 -10.31 -5.82
CA GLN A 237 4.92 -9.72 -4.53
C GLN A 237 3.64 -8.90 -4.68
N GLY A 238 2.73 -9.03 -3.71
CA GLY A 238 1.53 -8.20 -3.64
C GLY A 238 1.80 -6.81 -3.05
N PRO A 239 0.76 -5.95 -2.99
CA PRO A 239 0.89 -4.60 -2.43
C PRO A 239 1.19 -4.59 -0.93
N THR A 240 0.84 -5.66 -0.19
CA THR A 240 1.15 -5.83 1.22
C THR A 240 2.41 -6.67 1.41
N VAL A 241 3.55 -6.02 1.58
CA VAL A 241 4.86 -6.67 1.73
C VAL A 241 5.21 -6.86 3.22
N PRO A 242 5.77 -8.01 3.65
CA PRO A 242 6.23 -8.19 5.03
C PRO A 242 7.22 -7.09 5.46
N VAL A 243 6.99 -6.52 6.64
CA VAL A 243 7.84 -5.48 7.23
C VAL A 243 8.66 -6.02 8.40
N ARG A 244 9.65 -5.24 8.86
CA ARG A 244 10.56 -5.63 9.95
C ARG A 244 9.86 -6.13 11.22
N ARG A 245 8.67 -5.62 11.55
CA ARG A 245 7.89 -6.05 12.72
C ARG A 245 7.20 -7.40 12.54
N ASP A 246 7.00 -7.84 11.31
CA ASP A 246 6.39 -9.14 11.00
C ASP A 246 7.38 -10.30 11.21
N PHE A 247 8.67 -10.09 10.93
CA PHE A 247 9.67 -11.18 10.90
C PHE A 247 9.80 -11.97 12.20
N PRO A 248 9.84 -11.37 13.41
CA PRO A 248 9.89 -12.15 14.64
C PRO A 248 8.67 -13.06 14.80
N ARG A 249 7.47 -12.59 14.41
CA ARG A 249 6.24 -13.37 14.48
C ARG A 249 6.25 -14.52 13.48
N ILE A 250 6.68 -14.26 12.24
CA ILE A 250 6.83 -15.28 11.18
C ILE A 250 7.83 -16.36 11.60
N VAL A 251 9.01 -15.97 12.10
CA VAL A 251 10.05 -16.92 12.55
C VAL A 251 9.57 -17.74 13.74
N ASN A 252 8.87 -17.12 14.70
CA ASN A 252 8.29 -17.84 15.83
C ASN A 252 7.23 -18.86 15.39
N ALA A 253 6.33 -18.48 14.47
CA ALA A 253 5.33 -19.40 13.94
C ALA A 253 5.98 -20.61 13.25
N VAL A 254 7.01 -20.35 12.43
CA VAL A 254 7.84 -21.37 11.79
C VAL A 254 8.49 -22.33 12.80
N LYS A 255 9.11 -21.80 13.86
CA LYS A 255 9.80 -22.59 14.89
C LYS A 255 8.84 -23.47 15.69
N ASN A 256 7.69 -22.90 16.07
CA ASN A 256 6.71 -23.54 16.94
C ASN A 256 5.70 -24.40 16.17
N LYS A 257 5.81 -24.43 14.83
CA LYS A 257 4.86 -25.07 13.92
C LYS A 257 3.41 -24.57 14.08
N GLY A 258 3.26 -23.28 14.38
CA GLY A 258 1.97 -22.62 14.56
C GLY A 258 2.06 -21.35 15.40
N GLY A 259 0.94 -20.63 15.49
CA GLY A 259 0.82 -19.34 16.19
C GLY A 259 0.37 -18.21 15.26
N ASN A 260 0.28 -16.99 15.80
CA ASN A 260 -0.23 -15.86 15.04
C ASN A 260 0.89 -15.08 14.35
N ILE A 261 0.68 -14.71 13.09
CA ILE A 261 1.55 -13.82 12.33
C ILE A 261 0.80 -12.57 11.91
N THR A 262 1.58 -11.55 11.52
CA THR A 262 1.08 -10.37 10.82
C THR A 262 1.74 -10.24 9.46
N LEU A 263 1.04 -9.60 8.53
CA LEU A 263 1.58 -9.19 7.24
C LEU A 263 1.35 -7.70 7.04
N GLY A 264 2.42 -6.96 6.76
CA GLY A 264 2.39 -5.50 6.63
C GLY A 264 1.97 -4.81 7.92
N ASP A 265 2.07 -5.49 9.07
CA ASP A 265 1.55 -5.07 10.39
C ASP A 265 0.02 -4.81 10.46
N ILE A 266 -0.73 -5.14 9.40
CA ILE A 266 -2.17 -4.84 9.28
C ILE A 266 -3.05 -6.10 9.19
N ARG A 267 -2.55 -7.17 8.58
CA ARG A 267 -3.33 -8.40 8.38
C ARG A 267 -2.89 -9.45 9.34
N HIS A 268 -3.84 -10.12 9.98
CA HIS A 268 -3.57 -11.10 11.03
C HIS A 268 -3.93 -12.50 10.54
N PHE A 269 -3.03 -13.46 10.78
CA PHE A 269 -3.24 -14.84 10.35
C PHE A 269 -2.91 -15.80 11.47
N ASN A 270 -3.74 -16.82 11.63
CA ASN A 270 -3.54 -17.89 12.60
C ASN A 270 -2.94 -19.09 11.87
N CYS A 271 -1.69 -19.42 12.21
CA CYS A 271 -0.93 -20.49 11.58
C CYS A 271 -1.06 -21.81 12.33
N PHE A 272 -1.21 -22.88 11.56
CA PHE A 272 -1.20 -24.26 12.01
C PHE A 272 -0.51 -25.15 10.96
N ILE A 273 -0.29 -26.41 11.30
CA ILE A 273 0.38 -27.36 10.41
C ILE A 273 -0.54 -27.68 9.23
N GLY A 274 -0.08 -27.37 8.02
CA GLY A 274 -0.72 -27.74 6.77
C GLY A 274 -0.17 -29.05 6.20
N THR A 275 -0.40 -29.28 4.90
CA THR A 275 0.15 -30.45 4.21
C THR A 275 1.62 -30.25 3.81
N TYR A 276 2.29 -31.34 3.43
CA TYR A 276 3.70 -31.35 3.00
C TYR A 276 4.69 -30.67 3.98
N GLY A 277 4.31 -30.58 5.27
CA GLY A 277 5.08 -29.91 6.32
C GLY A 277 5.23 -28.40 6.13
N ALA A 278 4.32 -27.77 5.38
CA ALA A 278 4.15 -26.32 5.38
C ALA A 278 3.30 -25.88 6.58
N LEU A 279 3.30 -24.59 6.89
CA LEU A 279 2.31 -23.99 7.76
C LEU A 279 1.25 -23.32 6.90
N ARG A 280 -0.02 -23.57 7.24
CA ARG A 280 -1.17 -22.87 6.70
C ARG A 280 -1.57 -21.81 7.70
N CYS A 281 -1.75 -20.58 7.23
CA CYS A 281 -2.07 -19.43 8.04
C CYS A 281 -3.33 -18.78 7.49
N GLU A 282 -4.44 -18.96 8.19
CA GLU A 282 -5.75 -18.45 7.77
C GLU A 282 -5.99 -17.05 8.35
N GLU A 283 -6.48 -16.14 7.53
CA GLU A 283 -6.75 -14.75 7.95
C GLU A 283 -7.92 -14.65 8.94
N PHE A 284 -7.73 -13.79 9.95
CA PHE A 284 -8.75 -13.46 10.93
C PHE A 284 -8.68 -11.98 11.34
N GLY A 285 -9.69 -11.53 12.09
CA GLY A 285 -9.78 -10.17 12.63
C GLY A 285 -10.74 -9.28 11.85
N ALA A 286 -10.78 -8.01 12.23
CA ALA A 286 -11.67 -7.02 11.64
C ALA A 286 -11.14 -6.41 10.33
N LEU A 287 -9.82 -6.52 10.07
CA LEU A 287 -9.11 -5.91 8.93
C LEU A 287 -9.00 -6.86 7.72
N THR A 288 -9.93 -7.80 7.60
CA THR A 288 -9.91 -8.85 6.58
C THR A 288 -10.48 -8.34 5.26
N PHE A 289 -9.68 -8.34 4.20
CA PHE A 289 -10.19 -8.09 2.85
C PHE A 289 -11.14 -9.22 2.43
N ASP A 290 -12.14 -8.89 1.62
CA ASP A 290 -12.97 -9.88 0.94
C ASP A 290 -12.46 -10.02 -0.51
N PRO A 291 -12.04 -11.22 -0.96
CA PRO A 291 -12.02 -12.49 -0.22
C PRO A 291 -10.88 -12.63 0.80
N LYS A 292 -11.13 -13.41 1.86
CA LYS A 292 -10.13 -13.77 2.86
C LYS A 292 -8.94 -14.46 2.22
N GLU A 293 -7.75 -14.17 2.73
CA GLU A 293 -6.55 -14.82 2.26
C GLU A 293 -6.03 -15.90 3.19
N THR A 294 -5.32 -16.84 2.60
CA THR A 294 -4.55 -17.86 3.31
C THR A 294 -3.12 -17.80 2.84
N ILE A 295 -2.21 -17.73 3.82
CA ILE A 295 -0.78 -17.78 3.60
C ILE A 295 -0.31 -19.21 3.83
N VAL A 296 0.57 -19.68 2.97
CA VAL A 296 1.34 -20.91 3.16
C VAL A 296 2.81 -20.55 3.37
N LEU A 297 3.39 -21.01 4.48
CA LEU A 297 4.79 -20.82 4.84
C LEU A 297 5.57 -22.13 4.78
N LYS A 298 6.73 -22.11 4.14
CA LYS A 298 7.68 -23.21 4.16
C LYS A 298 9.09 -22.73 4.49
N PRO A 299 9.62 -23.09 5.67
CA PRO A 299 10.98 -22.74 6.02
C PRO A 299 12.01 -23.65 5.32
N THR A 300 13.15 -23.06 5.01
CA THR A 300 14.40 -23.71 4.62
C THR A 300 15.49 -23.35 5.64
N LEU A 301 16.77 -23.66 5.38
CA LEU A 301 17.86 -23.29 6.29
C LEU A 301 18.08 -21.77 6.31
N LYS A 302 18.19 -21.15 5.13
CA LYS A 302 18.52 -19.72 4.95
C LYS A 302 17.32 -18.84 4.58
N TYR A 303 16.16 -19.42 4.26
CA TYR A 303 14.99 -18.66 3.77
C TYR A 303 13.66 -19.15 4.35
N VAL A 304 12.64 -18.30 4.32
CA VAL A 304 11.22 -18.67 4.43
C VAL A 304 10.55 -18.40 3.08
N VAL A 305 10.01 -19.44 2.46
CA VAL A 305 9.17 -19.30 1.27
C VAL A 305 7.74 -19.09 1.74
N MET A 306 7.13 -18.01 1.29
CA MET A 306 5.79 -17.60 1.66
C MET A 306 4.99 -17.37 0.39
N ALA A 307 3.80 -17.94 0.30
CA ALA A 307 2.86 -17.59 -0.76
C ALA A 307 1.44 -17.52 -0.21
N MET A 308 0.56 -16.93 -0.99
CA MET A 308 -0.75 -16.50 -0.56
C MET A 308 -1.78 -16.87 -1.61
N THR A 309 -2.99 -17.19 -1.17
CA THR A 309 -4.12 -17.50 -2.03
C THR A 309 -5.40 -16.92 -1.46
N GLN A 310 -6.34 -16.61 -2.35
CA GLN A 310 -7.74 -16.30 -2.02
C GLN A 310 -8.65 -17.52 -2.21
N HIS A 311 -8.13 -18.64 -2.74
CA HIS A 311 -8.86 -19.88 -2.99
C HIS A 311 -8.71 -20.85 -1.83
N GLN A 312 -9.53 -20.66 -0.79
CA GLN A 312 -9.51 -21.43 0.45
C GLN A 312 -9.64 -22.95 0.24
N ASP A 313 -10.44 -23.36 -0.74
CA ASP A 313 -10.67 -24.74 -1.14
C ASP A 313 -9.49 -25.38 -1.88
N LYS A 314 -8.50 -24.58 -2.32
CA LYS A 314 -7.39 -25.02 -3.19
C LYS A 314 -6.01 -24.82 -2.58
N VAL A 315 -5.94 -24.47 -1.29
CA VAL A 315 -4.69 -24.20 -0.56
C VAL A 315 -3.69 -25.35 -0.66
N GLU A 316 -4.14 -26.61 -0.71
CA GLU A 316 -3.25 -27.77 -0.83
C GLU A 316 -2.41 -27.75 -2.12
N LYS A 317 -2.92 -27.19 -3.22
CA LYS A 317 -2.16 -27.04 -4.48
C LYS A 317 -1.00 -26.05 -4.29
N LEU A 318 -1.26 -24.97 -3.58
CA LEU A 318 -0.24 -23.99 -3.21
C LEU A 318 0.79 -24.60 -2.23
N GLU A 319 0.34 -25.39 -1.24
CA GLU A 319 1.22 -26.12 -0.31
C GLU A 319 2.18 -27.07 -1.03
N TYR A 320 1.67 -27.81 -2.02
CA TYR A 320 2.50 -28.68 -2.86
C TYR A 320 3.54 -27.90 -3.67
N ALA A 321 3.13 -26.84 -4.36
CA ALA A 321 4.00 -26.03 -5.20
C ALA A 321 5.14 -25.40 -4.37
N ILE A 322 4.82 -24.82 -3.22
CA ILE A 322 5.83 -24.27 -2.31
C ILE A 322 6.77 -25.35 -1.79
N TRP A 323 6.25 -26.53 -1.42
CA TRP A 323 7.09 -27.63 -0.94
C TRP A 323 8.11 -28.08 -1.99
N LYS A 324 7.70 -28.13 -3.26
CA LYS A 324 8.55 -28.49 -4.40
C LYS A 324 9.69 -27.47 -4.55
N GLU A 325 9.37 -26.18 -4.61
CA GLU A 325 10.38 -25.12 -4.80
C GLU A 325 11.28 -24.93 -3.57
N ALA A 326 10.74 -25.10 -2.36
CA ALA A 326 11.55 -25.07 -1.14
C ALA A 326 12.58 -26.21 -1.05
N LYS A 327 12.37 -27.33 -1.75
CA LYS A 327 13.39 -28.40 -1.85
C LYS A 327 14.57 -27.99 -2.72
N ILE A 328 14.31 -27.25 -3.80
CA ILE A 328 15.36 -26.71 -4.68
C ILE A 328 16.23 -25.74 -3.88
N LEU A 329 15.63 -24.84 -3.11
CA LEU A 329 16.37 -23.95 -2.21
C LEU A 329 17.28 -24.69 -1.24
N LYS A 330 16.79 -25.78 -0.62
CA LYS A 330 17.60 -26.59 0.31
C LYS A 330 18.83 -27.22 -0.37
N PHE A 331 18.76 -27.50 -1.66
CA PHE A 331 19.89 -28.05 -2.41
C PHE A 331 21.01 -27.02 -2.65
N TYR A 332 20.70 -25.73 -2.67
CA TYR A 332 21.70 -24.67 -2.90
C TYR A 332 22.18 -23.99 -1.59
N GLN A 333 21.76 -24.49 -0.43
CA GLN A 333 22.04 -23.88 0.88
C GLN A 333 23.33 -24.34 1.56
N PHE A 334 24.17 -25.12 0.86
CA PHE A 334 25.42 -25.65 1.41
C PHE A 334 26.44 -24.57 1.77
#